data_AF-A0A730BLM9-F1
#
_entry.id   AF-A0A730BLM9-F1
#
_cell.length_a   1.000
_cell.length_b   1.000
_cell.length_c   1.000
_cell.angle_alpha   90.00
_cell.angle_beta   90.00
_cell.angle_gamma   90.00
#
_symmetry.space_group_name_H-M   'P 1'
#
loop_
_entity.id
_entity.type
_entity.pdbx_description
1 polymer ?
#
loop_
_entity_poly.entity_id
_entity_poly.type
_entity_poly.pdbx_seq_one_letter_code
_entity_poly.pdbx_strand_id
1 'polypeptide(L)'
;MTKRMPVAEIVEALSKWFDVSRYDALKNLTLEQIYAELERRMFAYKARQQWETLDDKHRNAVIHHDAMIHSGRVLLEDKWISDSHMLAHSYAVRPMTRDSLFNYGRAMYRLENTPPEENVSVSSDYISEYLKQGGLNPANKMLIEIDLEEASSDDLAEHLKVLISQWQKHLKVPKPPEKDFRFGHKTFQKILDYKIIPLMDLIAWEQLNNQKIKYPVLAGILHPDMRYARGSEQIKDTDYPLAHGFLNNDNYFKSLNDFFIKNNLVKNSPILDVIA
;
A
#
# COMPACT_ATOMS: atom_id res chain seq x y z
N MET A 1 31.80 -3.22 5.22
CA MET A 1 31.28 -4.59 5.31
C MET A 1 30.62 -4.77 6.67
N THR A 2 29.28 -4.87 6.73
CA THR A 2 28.59 -5.15 7.99
C THR A 2 28.91 -6.60 8.40
N LYS A 3 29.43 -6.81 9.60
CA LYS A 3 29.75 -8.15 10.12
C LYS A 3 28.45 -8.96 10.23
N ARG A 4 28.41 -10.17 9.68
CA ARG A 4 27.27 -11.08 9.88
C ARG A 4 27.22 -11.52 11.33
N MET A 5 26.05 -11.38 11.95
CA MET A 5 25.81 -11.84 13.32
C MET A 5 25.72 -13.38 13.35
N PRO A 6 26.30 -14.05 14.35
CA PRO A 6 26.02 -15.45 14.66
C PRO A 6 24.52 -15.68 14.89
N VAL A 7 24.05 -16.90 14.60
CA VAL A 7 22.63 -17.26 14.77
C VAL A 7 22.16 -17.07 16.21
N ALA A 8 23.01 -17.39 17.20
CA ALA A 8 22.68 -17.21 18.61
C ALA A 8 22.41 -15.73 18.98
N GLU A 9 23.23 -14.81 18.46
CA GLU A 9 23.05 -13.37 18.69
C GLU A 9 21.78 -12.84 18.01
N ILE A 10 21.44 -13.36 16.82
CA ILE A 10 20.17 -13.03 16.14
C ILE A 10 18.99 -13.49 17.00
N VAL A 11 19.00 -14.74 17.47
CA VAL A 11 17.93 -15.29 18.31
C VAL A 11 17.80 -14.50 19.61
N GLU A 12 18.92 -14.17 20.27
CA GLU A 12 18.91 -13.35 21.48
C GLU A 12 18.32 -11.95 21.20
N ALA A 13 18.72 -11.29 20.12
CA ALA A 13 18.20 -9.98 19.75
C ALA A 13 16.69 -10.00 19.48
N LEU A 14 16.20 -11.01 18.75
CA LEU A 14 14.77 -11.17 18.47
C LEU A 14 13.97 -11.45 19.74
N SER A 15 14.49 -12.26 20.65
CA SER A 15 13.81 -12.61 21.91
C SER A 15 13.52 -11.42 22.83
N LYS A 16 14.23 -10.29 22.66
CA LYS A 16 14.06 -9.08 23.46
C LYS A 16 12.75 -8.34 23.17
N TRP A 17 12.17 -8.52 21.99
CA TRP A 17 11.02 -7.72 21.56
C TRP A 17 9.93 -8.53 20.86
N PHE A 18 10.30 -9.60 20.14
CA PHE A 18 9.38 -10.37 19.31
C PHE A 18 8.74 -11.52 20.11
N ASP A 19 7.40 -11.58 20.05
CA ASP A 19 6.60 -12.65 20.63
C ASP A 19 5.40 -12.91 19.71
N VAL A 20 5.37 -14.10 19.09
CA VAL A 20 4.35 -14.45 18.09
C VAL A 20 2.94 -14.53 18.70
N SER A 21 2.81 -14.82 20.00
CA SER A 21 1.50 -14.96 20.66
C SER A 21 0.73 -13.63 20.70
N ARG A 22 1.45 -12.50 20.70
CA ARG A 22 0.84 -11.16 20.65
C ARG A 22 0.05 -10.92 19.36
N TYR A 23 0.37 -11.65 18.30
CA TYR A 23 -0.30 -11.56 17.00
C TYR A 23 -1.57 -12.42 16.92
N ASP A 24 -1.90 -13.21 17.94
CA ASP A 24 -3.19 -13.92 17.97
C ASP A 24 -4.38 -12.95 18.05
N ALA A 25 -4.15 -11.72 18.54
CA ALA A 25 -5.12 -10.62 18.50
C ALA A 25 -5.55 -10.24 17.07
N LEU A 26 -4.76 -10.55 16.03
CA LEU A 26 -5.14 -10.30 14.64
C LEU A 26 -6.47 -10.96 14.25
N LYS A 27 -6.82 -12.10 14.87
CA LYS A 27 -8.07 -12.81 14.60
C LYS A 27 -9.31 -12.05 15.09
N ASN A 28 -9.14 -11.12 16.01
CA ASN A 28 -10.23 -10.34 16.61
C ASN A 28 -10.40 -8.97 15.95
N LEU A 29 -9.56 -8.66 14.95
CA LEU A 29 -9.60 -7.37 14.27
C LEU A 29 -10.74 -7.30 13.25
N THR A 30 -11.19 -6.09 12.97
CA THR A 30 -12.06 -5.79 11.84
C THR A 30 -11.30 -5.81 10.51
N LEU A 31 -12.02 -5.77 9.39
CA LEU A 31 -11.42 -5.61 8.06
C LEU A 31 -10.59 -4.32 7.96
N GLU A 32 -11.09 -3.19 8.48
CA GLU A 32 -10.38 -1.91 8.51
C GLU A 32 -9.10 -1.97 9.35
N GLN A 33 -9.15 -2.61 10.51
CA GLN A 33 -7.99 -2.77 11.38
C GLN A 33 -6.87 -3.61 10.74
N ILE A 34 -7.21 -4.75 10.13
CA ILE A 34 -6.19 -5.57 9.45
C ILE A 34 -5.64 -4.86 8.23
N TYR A 35 -6.50 -4.17 7.47
CA TYR A 35 -6.03 -3.34 6.38
C TYR A 35 -4.98 -2.34 6.89
N ALA A 36 -5.27 -1.62 7.98
CA ALA A 36 -4.37 -0.62 8.55
C ALA A 36 -3.05 -1.26 9.03
N GLU A 37 -3.10 -2.46 9.62
CA GLU A 37 -1.90 -3.21 10.02
C GLU A 37 -0.99 -3.57 8.85
N LEU A 38 -1.57 -3.96 7.71
CA LEU A 38 -0.83 -4.25 6.48
C LEU A 38 -0.27 -2.97 5.87
N GLU A 39 -1.10 -1.95 5.70
CA GLU A 39 -0.70 -0.67 5.11
C GLU A 39 0.46 -0.03 5.87
N ARG A 40 0.39 0.00 7.22
CA ARG A 40 1.46 0.59 8.05
C ARG A 40 2.81 -0.08 7.83
N ARG A 41 2.83 -1.41 7.80
CA ARG A 41 4.08 -2.18 7.60
C ARG A 41 4.62 -2.03 6.19
N MET A 42 3.74 -2.03 5.19
CA MET A 42 4.12 -1.80 3.80
C MET A 42 4.68 -0.40 3.60
N PHE A 43 4.05 0.61 4.19
CA PHE A 43 4.52 2.00 4.17
C PHE A 43 5.89 2.12 4.85
N ALA A 44 6.00 1.69 6.11
CA ALA A 44 7.22 1.84 6.89
C ALA A 44 8.42 1.17 6.20
N TYR A 45 8.24 -0.06 5.72
CA TYR A 45 9.29 -0.80 5.01
C TYR A 45 9.77 -0.08 3.73
N LYS A 46 8.84 0.38 2.88
CA LYS A 46 9.17 1.08 1.63
C LYS A 46 9.78 2.44 1.89
N ALA A 47 9.22 3.20 2.83
CA ALA A 47 9.73 4.51 3.19
C ALA A 47 11.19 4.41 3.69
N ARG A 48 11.54 3.36 4.45
CA ARG A 48 12.93 3.08 4.83
C ARG A 48 13.87 2.80 3.65
N GLN A 49 13.40 2.16 2.58
CA GLN A 49 14.22 1.98 1.37
C GLN A 49 14.55 3.32 0.69
N GLN A 50 13.74 4.34 0.93
CA GLN A 50 13.87 5.68 0.37
C GLN A 50 14.30 6.72 1.42
N TRP A 51 14.89 6.26 2.53
CA TRP A 51 15.17 7.09 3.72
C TRP A 51 15.90 8.41 3.39
N GLU A 52 16.89 8.34 2.51
CA GLU A 52 17.71 9.48 2.10
C GLU A 52 16.90 10.55 1.34
N THR A 53 15.82 10.16 0.66
CA THR A 53 14.99 11.07 -0.15
C THR A 53 13.72 11.55 0.58
N LEU A 54 13.45 11.06 1.79
CA LEU A 54 12.30 11.50 2.58
C LEU A 54 12.53 12.86 3.22
N ASP A 55 11.48 13.68 3.29
CA ASP A 55 11.47 14.88 4.13
C ASP A 55 11.31 14.51 5.62
N ASP A 56 11.52 15.50 6.49
CA ASP A 56 11.51 15.29 7.95
C ASP A 56 10.14 14.85 8.49
N LYS A 57 9.04 15.30 7.87
CA LYS A 57 7.68 14.88 8.27
C LYS A 57 7.50 13.39 8.01
N HIS A 58 7.87 12.93 6.83
CA HIS A 58 7.77 11.52 6.46
C HIS A 58 8.74 10.65 7.28
N ARG A 59 9.96 11.12 7.55
CA ARG A 59 10.92 10.42 8.43
C ARG A 59 10.36 10.22 9.84
N ASN A 60 9.76 11.25 10.42
CA ASN A 60 9.14 11.16 11.75
C ASN A 60 7.97 10.16 11.78
N ALA A 61 7.15 10.12 10.73
CA ALA A 61 6.08 9.13 10.60
C ALA A 61 6.65 7.70 10.54
N VAL A 62 7.71 7.47 9.77
CA VAL A 62 8.38 6.16 9.72
C VAL A 62 8.92 5.76 11.09
N ILE A 63 9.64 6.65 11.79
CA ILE A 63 10.18 6.38 13.13
C ILE A 63 9.05 6.01 14.10
N HIS A 64 7.94 6.74 14.06
CA HIS A 64 6.78 6.45 14.90
C HIS A 64 6.18 5.06 14.59
N HIS A 65 5.91 4.76 13.32
CA HIS A 65 5.36 3.46 12.93
C HIS A 65 6.33 2.31 13.21
N ASP A 66 7.63 2.53 13.06
CA ASP A 66 8.66 1.56 13.41
C ASP A 66 8.65 1.25 14.90
N ALA A 67 8.60 2.27 15.75
CA ALA A 67 8.51 2.08 17.20
C ALA A 67 7.24 1.29 17.58
N MET A 68 6.12 1.58 16.90
CA MET A 68 4.85 0.88 17.11
C MET A 68 4.93 -0.60 16.68
N ILE A 69 5.49 -0.89 15.50
CA ILE A 69 5.70 -2.25 14.99
C ILE A 69 6.67 -3.03 15.91
N HIS A 70 7.79 -2.43 16.31
CA HIS A 70 8.81 -3.08 17.16
C HIS A 70 8.39 -3.21 18.62
N SER A 71 7.28 -2.57 19.04
CA SER A 71 6.64 -2.89 20.32
C SER A 71 6.09 -4.33 20.36
N GLY A 72 5.95 -4.98 19.20
CA GLY A 72 5.45 -6.33 19.05
C GLY A 72 3.96 -6.45 19.40
N ARG A 73 3.22 -5.33 19.45
CA ARG A 73 1.79 -5.29 19.72
C ARG A 73 1.02 -5.09 18.41
N VAL A 74 -0.08 -5.80 18.27
CA VAL A 74 -1.08 -5.49 17.23
C VAL A 74 -1.65 -4.11 17.53
N LEU A 75 -1.61 -3.20 16.55
CA LEU A 75 -2.14 -1.86 16.74
C LEU A 75 -3.65 -1.92 16.55
N LEU A 76 -4.40 -1.89 17.66
CA LEU A 76 -5.86 -1.90 17.67
C LEU A 76 -6.48 -0.56 17.23
N GLU A 77 -5.70 0.31 16.62
CA GLU A 77 -6.15 1.63 16.18
C GLU A 77 -6.59 1.57 14.72
N ASP A 78 -7.73 2.19 14.43
CA ASP A 78 -8.26 2.33 13.07
C ASP A 78 -7.63 3.53 12.33
N LYS A 79 -6.73 4.27 12.99
CA LYS A 79 -6.11 5.46 12.44
C LYS A 79 -5.13 5.12 11.34
N TRP A 80 -5.54 5.39 10.11
CA TRP A 80 -4.71 5.29 8.93
C TRP A 80 -3.47 6.19 9.05
N ILE A 81 -2.39 5.85 8.35
CA ILE A 81 -1.27 6.80 8.17
C ILE A 81 -1.79 8.07 7.46
N SER A 82 -2.84 7.92 6.64
CA SER A 82 -3.53 8.99 5.92
C SER A 82 -4.61 9.72 6.73
N ASP A 83 -4.90 9.33 7.97
CA ASP A 83 -6.06 9.83 8.76
C ASP A 83 -5.82 11.21 9.41
N SER A 84 -5.19 12.11 8.69
CA SER A 84 -4.87 13.46 9.15
C SER A 84 -5.74 14.50 8.45
N HIS A 85 -6.99 14.75 8.87
CA HIS A 85 -7.83 15.84 8.30
C HIS A 85 -7.88 15.89 6.75
N MET A 86 -7.65 14.77 6.08
CA MET A 86 -7.54 14.67 4.64
C MET A 86 -8.84 14.11 4.07
N LEU A 87 -9.22 14.59 2.90
CA LEU A 87 -10.29 13.99 2.13
C LEU A 87 -9.91 12.53 1.75
N ALA A 88 -10.91 11.64 1.78
CA ALA A 88 -10.73 10.23 1.47
C ALA A 88 -10.14 10.04 0.06
N HIS A 89 -9.28 9.02 -0.10
CA HIS A 89 -8.61 8.73 -1.36
C HIS A 89 -8.22 7.25 -1.47
N SER A 90 -7.84 6.85 -2.68
CA SER A 90 -7.25 5.56 -3.04
C SER A 90 -5.96 5.78 -3.84
N TYR A 91 -5.28 4.69 -4.20
CA TYR A 91 -4.12 4.79 -5.09
C TYR A 91 -4.50 5.28 -6.50
N ALA A 92 -5.76 5.10 -6.91
CA ALA A 92 -6.26 5.40 -8.25
C ALA A 92 -7.00 6.75 -8.31
N VAL A 93 -7.70 7.12 -7.25
CA VAL A 93 -8.53 8.33 -7.17
C VAL A 93 -8.14 9.12 -5.93
N ARG A 94 -7.67 10.35 -6.12
CA ARG A 94 -7.29 11.23 -5.01
C ARG A 94 -7.77 12.66 -5.29
N PRO A 95 -8.23 13.37 -4.25
CA PRO A 95 -8.44 14.81 -4.31
C PRO A 95 -7.18 15.52 -4.78
N MET A 96 -7.35 16.56 -5.59
CA MET A 96 -6.23 17.37 -6.05
C MET A 96 -5.62 18.13 -4.87
N THR A 97 -4.30 18.09 -4.74
CA THR A 97 -3.59 18.89 -3.73
C THR A 97 -3.27 20.27 -4.28
N ARG A 98 -3.09 21.25 -3.38
CA ARG A 98 -2.60 22.60 -3.74
C ARG A 98 -1.33 22.54 -4.59
N ASP A 99 -0.37 21.70 -4.22
CA ASP A 99 0.88 21.52 -4.97
C ASP A 99 0.66 20.91 -6.35
N SER A 100 -0.28 19.96 -6.47
CA SER A 100 -0.66 19.40 -7.77
C SER A 100 -1.26 20.48 -8.68
N LEU A 101 -2.16 21.31 -8.14
CA LEU A 101 -2.74 22.43 -8.87
C LEU A 101 -1.68 23.42 -9.35
N PHE A 102 -0.72 23.79 -8.50
CA PHE A 102 0.41 24.64 -8.91
C PHE A 102 1.24 24.02 -10.03
N ASN A 103 1.52 22.72 -9.95
CA ASN A 103 2.28 22.02 -11.00
C ASN A 103 1.52 22.01 -12.34
N TYR A 104 0.21 21.82 -12.32
CA TYR A 104 -0.63 21.95 -13.52
C TYR A 104 -0.65 23.39 -14.04
N GLY A 105 -0.75 24.39 -13.16
CA GLY A 105 -0.66 25.81 -13.55
C GLY A 105 0.67 26.15 -14.23
N ARG A 106 1.79 25.60 -13.74
CA ARG A 106 3.11 25.75 -14.38
C ARG A 106 3.18 25.05 -15.74
N ALA A 107 2.55 23.88 -15.89
CA ALA A 107 2.47 23.19 -17.17
C ALA A 107 1.66 24.00 -18.20
N MET A 108 0.52 24.54 -17.77
CA MET A 108 -0.30 25.44 -18.60
C MET A 108 0.48 26.67 -19.04
N TYR A 109 1.09 27.38 -18.09
CA TYR A 109 1.90 28.55 -18.40
C TYR A 109 3.01 28.24 -19.43
N ARG A 110 3.64 27.06 -19.35
CA ARG A 110 4.65 26.65 -20.33
C ARG A 110 4.06 26.45 -21.72
N LEU A 111 2.90 25.81 -21.85
CA LEU A 111 2.28 25.58 -23.16
C LEU A 111 1.83 26.89 -23.82
N GLU A 112 1.25 27.79 -23.03
CA GLU A 112 0.78 29.09 -23.53
C GLU A 112 1.92 30.03 -23.97
N ASN A 113 3.12 29.88 -23.38
CA ASN A 113 4.25 30.79 -23.63
C ASN A 113 5.40 30.15 -24.42
N THR A 114 5.31 28.88 -24.79
CA THR A 114 6.31 28.21 -25.62
C THR A 114 5.76 28.12 -27.04
N PRO A 115 6.47 28.64 -28.06
CA PRO A 115 6.06 28.44 -29.44
C PRO A 115 5.84 26.95 -29.70
N PRO A 116 4.69 26.54 -30.25
CA PRO A 116 4.45 25.13 -30.54
C PRO A 116 5.54 24.61 -31.47
N GLU A 117 6.02 23.38 -31.21
CA GLU A 117 6.88 22.68 -32.16
C GLU A 117 6.13 22.52 -33.50
N GLU A 118 6.85 22.60 -34.61
CA GLU A 118 6.26 22.36 -35.93
C GLU A 118 5.54 20.99 -35.90
N ASN A 119 4.22 20.99 -36.11
CA ASN A 119 3.30 19.84 -36.12
C ASN A 119 2.59 19.44 -34.81
N VAL A 120 2.69 20.21 -33.71
CA VAL A 120 1.86 19.96 -32.51
C VAL A 120 0.68 20.94 -32.46
N SER A 121 -0.53 20.44 -32.73
CA SER A 121 -1.76 21.21 -32.51
C SER A 121 -2.22 21.02 -31.06
N VAL A 122 -2.16 22.09 -30.28
CA VAL A 122 -2.69 22.17 -28.91
C VAL A 122 -3.86 23.16 -28.94
N SER A 123 -5.09 22.67 -28.78
CA SER A 123 -6.29 23.50 -28.98
C SER A 123 -7.53 23.05 -28.22
N SER A 124 -7.46 21.96 -27.45
CA SER A 124 -8.61 21.50 -26.70
C SER A 124 -8.98 22.47 -25.58
N ASP A 125 -10.28 22.78 -25.44
CA ASP A 125 -10.80 23.52 -24.29
C ASP A 125 -10.77 22.68 -22.99
N TYR A 126 -10.62 21.36 -23.10
CA TYR A 126 -10.54 20.46 -21.96
C TYR A 126 -9.10 20.30 -21.47
N ILE A 127 -8.84 20.77 -20.24
CA ILE A 127 -7.51 20.83 -19.63
C ILE A 127 -6.71 19.51 -19.73
N SER A 128 -7.37 18.37 -19.52
CA SER A 128 -6.72 17.05 -19.54
C SER A 128 -6.22 16.67 -20.94
N GLU A 129 -6.99 17.02 -21.97
CA GLU A 129 -6.64 16.78 -23.37
C GLU A 129 -5.64 17.82 -23.86
N TYR A 130 -5.82 19.08 -23.51
CA TYR A 130 -4.87 20.17 -23.79
C TYR A 130 -3.45 19.84 -23.29
N LEU A 131 -3.32 19.48 -22.01
CA LEU A 131 -2.04 19.07 -21.43
C LEU A 131 -1.46 17.82 -22.08
N LYS A 132 -2.31 16.92 -22.58
CA LYS A 132 -1.87 15.71 -23.29
C LYS A 132 -1.35 16.03 -24.69
N GLN A 133 -2.06 16.87 -25.45
CA GLN A 133 -1.65 17.36 -26.76
C GLN A 133 -0.28 18.06 -26.67
N GLY A 134 -0.08 18.87 -25.63
CA GLY A 134 1.19 19.52 -25.33
C GLY A 134 2.29 18.65 -24.70
N GLY A 135 2.07 17.34 -24.53
CA GLY A 135 3.08 16.43 -23.97
C GLY A 135 3.39 16.63 -22.48
N LEU A 136 2.59 17.42 -21.74
CA LEU A 136 2.80 17.75 -20.32
C LEU A 136 1.91 16.94 -19.36
N ASN A 137 1.20 15.92 -19.84
CA ASN A 137 0.45 14.96 -19.02
C ASN A 137 1.06 13.54 -19.05
N PRO A 138 2.30 13.35 -18.52
CA PRO A 138 3.02 12.08 -18.63
C PRO A 138 2.35 10.92 -17.87
N ALA A 139 1.47 11.23 -16.91
CA ALA A 139 0.77 10.23 -16.10
C ALA A 139 -0.62 9.86 -16.63
N ASN A 140 -1.05 10.42 -17.77
CA ASN A 140 -2.42 10.27 -18.31
C ASN A 140 -3.51 10.52 -17.25
N LYS A 141 -3.28 11.49 -16.35
CA LYS A 141 -4.24 11.82 -15.30
C LYS A 141 -5.36 12.66 -15.89
N MET A 142 -6.58 12.34 -15.50
CA MET A 142 -7.75 13.17 -15.78
C MET A 142 -7.93 14.18 -14.65
N LEU A 143 -8.00 15.46 -15.00
CA LEU A 143 -8.48 16.52 -14.14
C LEU A 143 -9.99 16.64 -14.39
N ILE A 144 -10.77 16.60 -13.32
CA ILE A 144 -12.22 16.62 -13.35
C ILE A 144 -12.76 17.55 -12.28
N GLU A 145 -13.94 18.07 -12.54
CA GLU A 145 -14.80 18.71 -11.55
C GLU A 145 -15.96 17.77 -11.28
N ILE A 146 -16.32 17.60 -10.01
CA ILE A 146 -17.47 16.82 -9.59
C ILE A 146 -18.34 17.75 -8.75
N ASP A 147 -19.54 18.03 -9.24
CA ASP A 147 -20.54 18.77 -8.49
C ASP A 147 -21.25 17.82 -7.52
N LEU A 148 -21.05 18.03 -6.22
CA LEU A 148 -21.62 17.18 -5.17
C LEU A 148 -23.07 17.56 -4.82
N GLU A 149 -23.55 18.74 -5.26
CA GLU A 149 -24.90 19.23 -4.99
C GLU A 149 -25.90 18.82 -6.09
N GLU A 150 -25.41 18.57 -7.30
CA GLU A 150 -26.24 18.34 -8.48
C GLU A 150 -26.93 16.96 -8.52
N ALA A 151 -26.31 15.92 -7.95
CA ALA A 151 -26.82 14.54 -8.06
C ALA A 151 -26.53 13.69 -6.82
N SER A 152 -27.29 12.59 -6.68
CA SER A 152 -27.07 11.62 -5.59
C SER A 152 -25.71 10.92 -5.72
N SER A 153 -25.19 10.36 -4.63
CA SER A 153 -23.92 9.63 -4.66
C SER A 153 -23.94 8.44 -5.63
N ASP A 154 -25.08 7.76 -5.76
CA ASP A 154 -25.25 6.63 -6.68
C ASP A 154 -25.26 7.09 -8.14
N ASP A 155 -25.94 8.18 -8.44
CA ASP A 155 -25.97 8.76 -9.79
C ASP A 155 -24.58 9.29 -10.20
N LEU A 156 -23.89 10.00 -9.30
CA LEU A 156 -22.52 10.46 -9.51
C LEU A 156 -21.57 9.29 -9.80
N ALA A 157 -21.71 8.18 -9.07
CA ALA A 157 -20.90 6.99 -9.29
C ALA A 157 -21.16 6.36 -10.68
N GLU A 158 -22.41 6.28 -11.13
CA GLU A 158 -22.74 5.74 -12.45
C GLU A 158 -22.28 6.67 -13.58
N HIS A 159 -22.42 7.99 -13.42
CA HIS A 159 -21.88 8.98 -14.36
C HIS A 159 -20.36 8.82 -14.52
N LEU A 160 -19.62 8.77 -13.39
CA LEU A 160 -18.17 8.58 -13.42
C LEU A 160 -17.76 7.27 -14.08
N LYS A 161 -18.48 6.17 -13.79
CA LYS A 161 -18.20 4.85 -14.39
C LYS A 161 -18.32 4.87 -15.92
N VAL A 162 -19.36 5.51 -16.46
CA VAL A 162 -19.56 5.66 -17.90
C VAL A 162 -18.48 6.58 -18.50
N LEU A 163 -18.25 7.75 -17.90
CA LEU A 163 -17.32 8.75 -18.40
C LEU A 163 -15.86 8.28 -18.36
N ILE A 164 -15.42 7.61 -17.30
CA ILE A 164 -14.05 7.05 -17.21
C ILE A 164 -13.77 6.12 -18.39
N SER A 165 -14.72 5.26 -18.74
CA SER A 165 -14.57 4.32 -19.87
C SER A 165 -14.43 5.08 -21.20
N GLN A 166 -15.20 6.15 -21.38
CA GLN A 166 -15.12 7.01 -22.57
C GLN A 166 -13.81 7.78 -22.63
N TRP A 167 -13.37 8.40 -21.53
CA TRP A 167 -12.12 9.15 -21.45
C TRP A 167 -10.89 8.26 -21.71
N GLN A 168 -10.87 7.03 -21.16
CA GLN A 168 -9.79 6.08 -21.44
C GLN A 168 -9.67 5.76 -22.93
N LYS A 169 -10.81 5.58 -23.62
CA LYS A 169 -10.85 5.35 -25.06
C LYS A 169 -10.44 6.59 -25.85
N HIS A 170 -10.99 7.77 -25.52
CA HIS A 170 -10.73 9.04 -26.21
C HIS A 170 -9.25 9.44 -26.10
N LEU A 171 -8.72 9.42 -24.89
CA LEU A 171 -7.33 9.75 -24.62
C LEU A 171 -6.38 8.60 -24.97
N LYS A 172 -6.85 7.46 -25.52
CA LYS A 172 -5.99 6.30 -25.87
C LYS A 172 -5.07 5.90 -24.71
N VAL A 173 -5.62 5.85 -23.49
CA VAL A 173 -4.85 5.49 -22.29
C VAL A 173 -4.40 4.03 -22.41
N PRO A 174 -3.11 3.72 -22.19
CA PRO A 174 -2.66 2.33 -22.22
C PRO A 174 -3.37 1.53 -21.14
N LYS A 175 -3.75 0.29 -21.46
CA LYS A 175 -4.32 -0.61 -20.46
C LYS A 175 -3.32 -0.78 -19.31
N PRO A 176 -3.78 -0.72 -18.05
CA PRO A 176 -2.90 -1.01 -16.93
C PRO A 176 -2.34 -2.44 -17.08
N PRO A 177 -1.09 -2.68 -16.66
CA PRO A 177 -0.52 -4.03 -16.70
C PRO A 177 -1.39 -4.99 -15.88
N GLU A 178 -1.45 -6.25 -16.32
CA GLU A 178 -2.12 -7.27 -15.53
C GLU A 178 -1.47 -7.39 -14.15
N LYS A 179 -2.31 -7.43 -13.12
CA LYS A 179 -1.84 -7.62 -11.75
C LYS A 179 -1.38 -9.07 -11.61
N ASP A 180 -0.10 -9.24 -11.25
CA ASP A 180 0.52 -10.52 -10.90
C ASP A 180 0.00 -11.12 -9.59
N PHE A 181 -0.70 -10.32 -8.79
CA PHE A 181 -1.31 -10.72 -7.53
C PHE A 181 -2.78 -10.29 -7.44
N ARG A 182 -3.63 -11.21 -6.97
CA ARG A 182 -5.04 -10.94 -6.65
C ARG A 182 -5.30 -11.23 -5.18
N PHE A 183 -5.72 -10.19 -4.47
CA PHE A 183 -6.11 -10.23 -3.07
C PHE A 183 -7.59 -10.64 -2.95
N GLY A 184 -7.89 -11.58 -2.05
CA GLY A 184 -9.26 -12.00 -1.74
C GLY A 184 -9.37 -12.67 -0.36
N HIS A 185 -10.52 -13.25 -0.03
CA HIS A 185 -10.79 -13.87 1.27
C HIS A 185 -9.74 -14.92 1.68
N LYS A 186 -9.33 -15.81 0.75
CA LYS A 186 -8.24 -16.78 0.99
C LYS A 186 -6.90 -16.14 1.33
N THR A 187 -6.64 -14.91 0.88
CA THR A 187 -5.42 -14.19 1.22
C THR A 187 -5.41 -13.79 2.68
N PHE A 188 -6.55 -13.35 3.25
CA PHE A 188 -6.66 -13.10 4.68
C PHE A 188 -6.47 -14.36 5.52
N GLN A 189 -7.07 -15.48 5.09
CA GLN A 189 -6.84 -16.76 5.74
C GLN A 189 -5.34 -17.11 5.77
N LYS A 190 -4.63 -16.96 4.64
CA LYS A 190 -3.17 -17.13 4.59
C LYS A 190 -2.43 -16.14 5.50
N ILE A 191 -2.84 -14.88 5.55
CA ILE A 191 -2.22 -13.86 6.41
C ILE A 191 -2.25 -14.30 7.88
N LEU A 192 -3.39 -14.82 8.33
CA LEU A 192 -3.59 -15.28 9.71
C LEU A 192 -2.88 -16.62 9.97
N ASP A 193 -3.11 -17.61 9.10
CA ASP A 193 -2.63 -18.99 9.30
C ASP A 193 -1.10 -19.09 9.13
N TYR A 194 -0.55 -18.37 8.17
CA TYR A 194 0.89 -18.41 7.84
C TYR A 194 1.67 -17.36 8.61
N LYS A 195 1.01 -16.61 9.51
CA LYS A 195 1.65 -15.61 10.36
C LYS A 195 2.41 -14.58 9.50
N ILE A 196 1.76 -14.07 8.45
CA ILE A 196 2.38 -13.17 7.45
C ILE A 196 2.75 -11.82 8.06
N ILE A 197 1.85 -11.21 8.85
CA ILE A 197 2.12 -9.92 9.53
C ILE A 197 3.35 -10.01 10.46
N PRO A 198 3.45 -10.98 11.39
CA PRO A 198 4.67 -11.11 12.19
C PRO A 198 5.91 -11.45 11.34
N LEU A 199 5.78 -12.21 10.24
CA LEU A 199 6.88 -12.44 9.32
C LEU A 199 7.33 -11.16 8.59
N MET A 200 6.40 -10.25 8.25
CA MET A 200 6.74 -8.92 7.73
C MET A 200 7.59 -8.13 8.73
N ASP A 201 7.28 -8.21 10.02
CA ASP A 201 8.02 -7.51 11.08
C ASP A 201 9.44 -8.07 11.23
N LEU A 202 9.61 -9.40 11.10
CA LEU A 202 10.92 -10.04 11.07
C LEU A 202 11.73 -9.65 9.81
N ILE A 203 11.10 -9.53 8.64
CA ILE A 203 11.75 -9.05 7.40
C ILE A 203 12.14 -7.57 7.53
N ALA A 204 11.31 -6.75 8.18
CA ALA A 204 11.64 -5.36 8.45
C ALA A 204 12.82 -5.23 9.42
N TRP A 205 12.94 -6.15 10.39
CA TRP A 205 14.11 -6.23 11.27
C TRP A 205 15.38 -6.63 10.50
N GLU A 206 15.29 -7.58 9.55
CA GLU A 206 16.40 -7.95 8.66
C GLU A 206 16.95 -6.73 7.91
N GLN A 207 16.04 -5.90 7.36
CA GLN A 207 16.40 -4.68 6.64
C GLN A 207 17.14 -3.68 7.53
N LEU A 208 16.65 -3.41 8.75
CA LEU A 208 17.26 -2.45 9.68
C LEU A 208 18.65 -2.86 10.13
N ASN A 209 18.83 -4.15 10.42
CA ASN A 209 20.07 -4.66 11.00
C ASN A 209 21.05 -5.12 9.91
N ASN A 210 20.63 -5.09 8.64
CA ASN A 210 21.36 -5.66 7.52
C ASN A 210 21.81 -7.11 7.79
N GLN A 211 20.90 -7.90 8.39
CA GLN A 211 21.12 -9.32 8.73
C GLN A 211 20.05 -10.17 8.06
N LYS A 212 20.35 -11.45 7.82
CA LYS A 212 19.37 -12.43 7.35
C LYS A 212 19.11 -13.49 8.41
N ILE A 213 17.84 -13.67 8.74
CA ILE A 213 17.36 -14.71 9.64
C ILE A 213 17.23 -15.99 8.82
N LYS A 214 17.81 -17.09 9.31
CA LYS A 214 17.72 -18.38 8.61
C LYS A 214 16.29 -18.91 8.69
N TYR A 215 15.79 -19.52 7.62
CA TYR A 215 14.42 -20.06 7.58
C TYR A 215 14.06 -21.04 8.72
N PRO A 216 14.95 -21.94 9.20
CA PRO A 216 14.64 -22.75 10.37
C PRO A 216 14.40 -21.94 11.64
N VAL A 217 15.08 -20.80 11.80
CA VAL A 217 14.88 -19.88 12.93
C VAL A 217 13.53 -19.18 12.80
N LEU A 218 13.19 -18.69 11.59
CA LEU A 218 11.87 -18.11 11.32
C LEU A 218 10.74 -19.11 11.62
N ALA A 219 10.88 -20.36 11.17
CA ALA A 219 9.89 -21.41 11.41
C ALA A 219 9.69 -21.66 12.92
N GLY A 220 10.79 -21.81 13.68
CA GLY A 220 10.72 -22.03 15.14
C GLY A 220 10.13 -20.85 15.92
N ILE A 221 10.37 -19.62 15.45
CA ILE A 221 9.83 -18.40 16.09
C ILE A 221 8.35 -18.19 15.75
N LEU A 222 7.93 -18.43 14.50
CA LEU A 222 6.55 -18.22 14.05
C LEU A 222 5.61 -19.36 14.43
N HIS A 223 6.13 -20.59 14.50
CA HIS A 223 5.38 -21.81 14.77
C HIS A 223 6.07 -22.63 15.88
N PRO A 224 6.08 -22.13 17.13
CA PRO A 224 6.74 -22.82 18.24
C PRO A 224 6.06 -24.14 18.63
N ASP A 225 4.75 -24.28 18.37
CA ASP A 225 4.05 -25.55 18.55
C ASP A 225 4.32 -26.47 17.35
N MET A 226 5.05 -27.56 17.57
CA MET A 226 5.42 -28.54 16.55
C MET A 226 4.22 -29.27 15.93
N ARG A 227 3.00 -29.09 16.45
CA ARG A 227 1.77 -29.58 15.82
C ARG A 227 1.40 -28.78 14.56
N TYR A 228 1.96 -27.58 14.37
CA TYR A 228 1.79 -26.83 13.13
C TYR A 228 2.71 -27.38 12.02
N ALA A 229 2.13 -27.67 10.86
CA ALA A 229 2.82 -28.30 9.74
C ALA A 229 3.74 -27.35 8.93
N ARG A 230 4.05 -26.14 9.44
CA ARG A 230 4.84 -25.14 8.70
C ARG A 230 6.28 -25.11 9.20
N GLY A 231 7.16 -25.79 8.48
CA GLY A 231 8.60 -25.81 8.72
C GLY A 231 9.38 -24.88 7.81
N SER A 232 10.70 -25.05 7.82
CA SER A 232 11.64 -24.21 7.05
C SER A 232 11.36 -24.19 5.54
N GLU A 233 10.83 -25.28 4.96
CA GLU A 233 10.52 -25.37 3.53
C GLU A 233 9.30 -24.52 3.18
N GLN A 234 8.23 -24.61 3.96
CA GLN A 234 7.03 -23.78 3.78
C GLN A 234 7.33 -22.29 3.93
N ILE A 235 8.18 -21.93 4.91
CA ILE A 235 8.64 -20.54 5.07
C ILE A 235 9.37 -20.07 3.81
N LYS A 236 10.33 -20.86 3.31
CA LYS A 236 11.16 -20.50 2.16
C LYS A 236 10.35 -20.38 0.87
N ASP A 237 9.51 -21.36 0.59
CA ASP A 237 8.89 -21.52 -0.72
C ASP A 237 7.53 -20.82 -0.83
N THR A 238 6.89 -20.49 0.31
CA THR A 238 5.54 -19.89 0.32
C THR A 238 5.45 -18.64 1.20
N ASP A 239 5.78 -18.73 2.49
CA ASP A 239 5.37 -17.69 3.46
C ASP A 239 6.23 -16.43 3.35
N TYR A 240 7.55 -16.61 3.23
CA TYR A 240 8.51 -15.50 3.05
C TYR A 240 8.30 -14.79 1.71
N PRO A 241 8.16 -15.47 0.55
CA PRO A 241 7.80 -14.81 -0.70
C PRO A 241 6.51 -14.01 -0.62
N LEU A 242 5.48 -14.51 0.09
CA LEU A 242 4.21 -13.81 0.26
C LEU A 242 4.37 -12.55 1.12
N ALA A 243 5.01 -12.65 2.29
CA ALA A 243 5.28 -11.51 3.17
C ALA A 243 6.16 -10.46 2.50
N HIS A 244 7.22 -10.89 1.82
CA HIS A 244 8.09 -9.99 1.06
C HIS A 244 7.37 -9.36 -0.13
N GLY A 245 6.43 -10.08 -0.77
CA GLY A 245 5.55 -9.55 -1.80
C GLY A 245 4.72 -8.37 -1.31
N PHE A 246 4.09 -8.50 -0.14
CA PHE A 246 3.40 -7.38 0.51
C PHE A 246 4.32 -6.17 0.71
N LEU A 247 5.51 -6.40 1.25
CA LEU A 247 6.43 -5.32 1.59
C LEU A 247 7.03 -4.62 0.36
N ASN A 248 7.30 -5.34 -0.71
CA ASN A 248 8.16 -4.84 -1.80
C ASN A 248 7.45 -4.69 -3.16
N ASN A 249 6.23 -5.20 -3.35
CA ASN A 249 5.52 -5.12 -4.62
C ASN A 249 4.24 -4.27 -4.49
N ASP A 250 4.18 -3.16 -5.24
CA ASP A 250 3.04 -2.25 -5.26
C ASP A 250 1.71 -2.90 -5.65
N ASN A 251 1.73 -3.98 -6.43
CA ASN A 251 0.52 -4.67 -6.84
C ASN A 251 -0.21 -5.32 -5.66
N TYR A 252 0.50 -5.72 -4.60
CA TYR A 252 -0.10 -6.23 -3.37
C TYR A 252 -0.92 -5.15 -2.68
N PHE A 253 -0.36 -3.94 -2.58
CA PHE A 253 -1.07 -2.78 -2.01
C PHE A 253 -2.29 -2.41 -2.85
N LYS A 254 -2.11 -2.27 -4.16
CA LYS A 254 -3.21 -1.94 -5.08
C LYS A 254 -4.32 -2.98 -5.01
N SER A 255 -3.98 -4.27 -4.91
CA SER A 255 -4.99 -5.31 -4.82
C SER A 255 -5.67 -5.37 -3.46
N LEU A 256 -4.96 -5.09 -2.36
CA LEU A 256 -5.55 -4.93 -1.03
C LEU A 256 -6.51 -3.73 -0.98
N ASN A 257 -6.11 -2.59 -1.53
CA ASN A 257 -6.93 -1.38 -1.60
C ASN A 257 -8.19 -1.58 -2.46
N ASP A 258 -8.06 -2.25 -3.61
CA ASP A 258 -9.23 -2.66 -4.41
C ASP A 258 -10.20 -3.53 -3.61
N PHE A 259 -9.69 -4.50 -2.85
CA PHE A 259 -10.52 -5.36 -2.01
C PHE A 259 -11.23 -4.55 -0.93
N PHE A 260 -10.51 -3.68 -0.23
CA PHE A 260 -11.06 -2.85 0.83
C PHE A 260 -12.16 -1.91 0.33
N ILE A 261 -11.92 -1.16 -0.77
CA ILE A 261 -12.91 -0.25 -1.36
C ILE A 261 -14.19 -1.01 -1.76
N LYS A 262 -14.05 -2.20 -2.37
CA LYS A 262 -15.19 -3.04 -2.76
C LYS A 262 -15.99 -3.56 -1.56
N ASN A 263 -15.36 -3.73 -0.41
CA ASN A 263 -15.96 -4.29 0.79
C ASN A 263 -16.11 -3.24 1.91
N ASN A 264 -16.12 -1.95 1.56
CA ASN A 264 -16.15 -0.86 2.54
C ASN A 264 -17.40 -0.89 3.44
N LEU A 265 -18.51 -1.46 2.97
CA LEU A 265 -19.74 -1.64 3.75
C LEU A 265 -19.57 -2.59 4.96
N VAL A 266 -18.61 -3.52 4.88
CA VAL A 266 -18.31 -4.48 5.95
C VAL A 266 -16.96 -4.19 6.62
N LYS A 267 -16.45 -2.96 6.48
CA LYS A 267 -15.13 -2.57 7.02
C LYS A 267 -15.01 -2.74 8.54
N ASN A 268 -16.14 -2.59 9.25
CA ASN A 268 -16.23 -2.73 10.71
C ASN A 268 -16.53 -4.17 11.16
N SER A 269 -16.76 -5.10 10.23
CA SER A 269 -17.04 -6.50 10.57
C SER A 269 -15.75 -7.22 11.01
N PRO A 270 -15.83 -8.15 11.98
CA PRO A 270 -14.71 -9.00 12.35
C PRO A 270 -14.14 -9.74 11.14
N ILE A 271 -12.82 -9.84 11.04
CA ILE A 271 -12.19 -10.46 9.87
C ILE A 271 -12.64 -11.90 9.66
N LEU A 272 -12.89 -12.63 10.74
CA LEU A 272 -13.32 -14.03 10.67
C LEU A 272 -14.68 -14.17 9.99
N ASP A 273 -15.57 -13.18 10.14
CA ASP A 273 -16.87 -13.15 9.48
C ASP A 273 -16.73 -12.73 8.00
N VAL A 274 -15.73 -11.90 7.69
CA VAL A 274 -15.44 -11.47 6.32
C VAL A 274 -14.78 -12.58 5.49
N ILE A 275 -14.06 -13.52 6.11
CA ILE A 275 -13.39 -14.62 5.41
C ILE A 275 -14.21 -15.92 5.35
N ALA A 276 -15.28 -16.03 6.15
CA ALA A 276 -16.18 -17.18 6.19
C ALA A 276 -16.97 -17.33 4.88
#